data_AF-A0A1H9V1S2-F1
#
_entry.id   AF-A0A1H9V1S2-F1
#
_cell.length_a   1.000
_cell.length_b   1.000
_cell.length_c   1.000
_cell.angle_alpha   90.00
_cell.angle_beta   90.00
_cell.angle_gamma   90.00
#
_symmetry.space_group_name_H-M   'P 1'
#
loop_
_entity.id
_entity.type
_entity.pdbx_description
1 polymer ?
#
loop_
_entity_poly.entity_id
_entity_poly.type
_entity_poly.pdbx_seq_one_letter_code
_entity_poly.pdbx_strand_id
1 'polypeptide(L)'
;MTPMMVDSFENSAPGMRQLMENYSLMVRMGEPEEVADAVLWLKSRASPYINGTSFAVDGGHLAGTHGPAKWTCSVSAGWAPKPISMAFLA
;
A
#
# COMPACT_ATOMS: atom_id res chain seq x y z
N MET A 1 13.36 5.07 9.88
CA MET A 1 14.25 4.57 8.80
C MET A 1 15.41 3.75 9.36
N THR A 2 15.88 2.63 8.75
CA THR A 2 17.02 1.87 9.31
C THR A 2 18.35 2.61 9.09
N PRO A 3 19.32 2.51 10.02
CA PRO A 3 20.59 3.24 9.92
C PRO A 3 21.37 2.99 8.62
N MET A 4 21.40 1.73 8.16
CA MET A 4 22.05 1.35 6.90
C MET A 4 21.40 2.00 5.67
N MET A 5 20.08 2.21 5.69
CA MET A 5 19.39 2.90 4.60
C MET A 5 19.78 4.37 4.60
N VAL A 6 19.80 5.01 5.77
CA VAL A 6 20.16 6.43 5.91
C VAL A 6 21.52 6.72 5.29
N ASP A 7 22.55 5.95 5.67
CA ASP A 7 23.91 6.09 5.11
C ASP A 7 23.94 5.89 3.59
N SER A 8 23.14 4.93 3.09
CA SER A 8 23.05 4.65 1.67
C SER A 8 22.38 5.78 0.90
N PHE A 9 21.39 6.47 1.49
CA PHE A 9 20.69 7.58 0.86
C PHE A 9 21.51 8.87 0.87
N GLU A 10 22.22 9.15 1.96
CA GLU A 10 23.04 10.36 2.10
C GLU A 10 24.26 10.31 1.18
N ASN A 11 24.82 9.12 0.92
CA ASN A 11 25.96 8.92 0.03
C ASN A 11 25.57 8.58 -1.43
N SER A 12 24.28 8.64 -1.77
CA SER A 12 23.79 8.33 -3.13
C SER A 12 23.80 9.53 -4.08
N ALA A 13 23.69 9.23 -5.38
CA ALA A 13 23.55 10.25 -6.43
C ALA A 13 22.37 11.22 -6.17
N PRO A 14 22.48 12.50 -6.56
CA PRO A 14 21.43 13.48 -6.35
C PRO A 14 20.12 13.02 -7.02
N GLY A 15 19.02 13.07 -6.27
CA GLY A 15 17.69 12.64 -6.73
C GLY A 15 17.32 11.18 -6.42
N MET A 16 18.24 10.37 -5.88
CA MET A 16 17.96 8.96 -5.54
C MET A 16 16.81 8.81 -4.54
N ARG A 17 16.74 9.69 -3.54
CA ARG A 17 15.65 9.67 -2.55
C ARG A 17 14.27 9.82 -3.17
N GLN A 18 14.12 10.79 -4.08
CA GLN A 18 12.85 11.08 -4.75
C GLN A 18 12.42 9.95 -5.68
N LEU A 19 13.38 9.32 -6.36
CA LEU A 19 13.15 8.12 -7.14
C LEU A 19 12.66 6.96 -6.25
N MET A 20 13.26 6.79 -5.07
CA MET A 20 12.87 5.75 -4.12
C MET A 20 11.49 5.98 -3.51
N GLU A 21 11.17 7.22 -3.14
CA GLU A 21 9.84 7.58 -2.65
C GLU A 21 8.76 7.28 -3.71
N ASN A 22 9.06 7.51 -5.00
CA ASN A 22 8.15 7.23 -6.10
C ASN A 22 7.93 5.73 -6.38
N TYR A 23 8.73 4.84 -5.80
CA TYR A 23 8.45 3.39 -5.84
C TYR A 23 7.35 2.97 -4.86
N SER A 24 6.98 3.83 -3.91
CA SER A 24 5.81 3.62 -3.04
C SER A 24 4.61 4.35 -3.62
N LEU A 25 3.42 3.75 -3.59
CA LEU A 25 2.19 4.45 -4.00
C LEU A 25 1.82 5.57 -3.03
N MET A 26 2.34 5.53 -1.80
CA MET A 26 2.22 6.60 -0.82
C MET A 26 3.23 7.74 -1.05
N VAL A 27 4.14 7.61 -2.02
CA VAL A 27 5.13 8.62 -2.42
C VAL A 27 5.95 9.14 -1.23
N ARG A 28 6.31 8.22 -0.33
CA ARG A 28 7.13 8.51 0.85
C ARG A 28 7.87 7.27 1.31
N MET A 29 8.90 7.48 2.13
CA MET A 29 9.53 6.40 2.87
C MET A 29 8.62 5.94 4.01
N GLY A 30 8.57 4.61 4.21
CA GLY A 30 7.93 4.01 5.36
C GLY A 30 8.75 4.22 6.62
N GLU A 31 8.07 4.40 7.74
CA GLU A 31 8.69 4.46 9.06
C GLU A 31 8.67 3.08 9.75
N PRO A 32 9.68 2.75 10.57
CA PRO A 32 9.79 1.44 11.21
C PRO A 32 8.62 1.17 12.17
N GLU A 33 8.02 2.22 12.72
CA GLU A 33 6.82 2.14 13.55
C GLU A 33 5.65 1.51 12.80
N GLU A 34 5.53 1.72 11.48
CA GLU A 34 4.43 1.17 10.69
C GLU A 34 4.52 -0.37 10.57
N VAL A 35 5.74 -0.90 10.50
CA VAL A 35 5.98 -2.34 10.56
C VAL A 35 5.73 -2.86 11.96
N ALA A 36 6.15 -2.12 13.00
CA ALA A 36 5.92 -2.48 14.39
C ALA A 36 4.42 -2.56 14.72
N ASP A 37 3.62 -1.62 14.24
CA ASP A 37 2.17 -1.59 14.42
C ASP A 37 1.48 -2.78 13.73
N ALA A 38 1.92 -3.15 12.53
CA ALA A 38 1.44 -4.35 11.84
C ALA A 38 1.75 -5.63 12.65
N VAL A 39 2.95 -5.73 13.21
CA VAL A 39 3.34 -6.85 14.09
C VAL A 39 2.54 -6.83 15.40
N LEU A 40 2.30 -5.67 15.98
CA LEU A 40 1.50 -5.52 17.19
C LEU A 40 0.05 -5.95 16.95
N TRP A 41 -0.52 -5.58 15.81
CA TRP A 41 -1.82 -6.06 15.38
C TRP A 41 -1.84 -7.57 15.22
N LEU A 42 -0.86 -8.16 14.53
CA LEU A 42 -0.74 -9.62 14.35
C LEU A 42 -0.64 -10.39 15.68
N LYS A 43 0.00 -9.80 16.69
CA LYS A 43 0.11 -10.35 18.05
C LYS A 43 -1.18 -10.20 18.86
N SER A 44 -2.05 -9.27 18.48
CA SER A 44 -3.25 -8.94 19.24
C SER A 44 -4.35 -10.02 19.12
N ARG A 45 -5.42 -9.87 19.90
CA ARG A 45 -6.62 -10.72 19.78
C ARG A 45 -7.45 -10.43 18.52
N ALA A 46 -7.08 -9.44 17.71
CA ALA A 46 -7.80 -9.09 16.48
C ALA A 46 -7.49 -10.04 15.30
N SER A 47 -6.39 -10.79 15.37
CA SER A 47 -5.90 -11.67 14.30
C SER A 47 -5.69 -13.14 14.71
N PRO A 48 -6.58 -13.76 15.52
CA PRO A 48 -6.30 -15.06 16.14
C PRO A 48 -6.22 -16.22 15.13
N TYR A 49 -6.77 -16.03 13.93
CA TYR A 49 -6.83 -17.05 12.89
C TYR A 49 -5.88 -16.80 11.70
N ILE A 50 -5.08 -15.73 11.76
CA ILE A 50 -4.16 -15.36 10.68
C ILE A 50 -2.80 -15.97 10.99
N ASN A 51 -2.40 -16.97 10.21
CA ASN A 51 -1.11 -17.63 10.31
C ASN A 51 -0.66 -18.14 8.92
N GLY A 52 0.62 -18.47 8.78
CA GLY A 52 1.17 -19.07 7.56
C GLY A 52 1.14 -18.18 6.31
N THR A 53 0.93 -16.88 6.47
CA THR A 53 0.83 -15.91 5.36
C THR A 53 1.94 -14.88 5.42
N SER A 54 2.36 -14.37 4.26
CA SER A 54 3.28 -13.25 4.13
C SER A 54 2.49 -11.94 4.09
N PHE A 55 2.70 -11.09 5.09
CA PHE A 55 2.02 -9.80 5.20
C PHE A 55 2.94 -8.67 4.68
N ALA A 56 2.58 -8.07 3.55
CA ALA A 56 3.35 -6.99 2.95
C ALA A 56 3.07 -5.64 3.63
N VAL A 57 4.12 -4.94 4.06
CA VAL A 57 4.07 -3.58 4.63
C VAL A 57 5.07 -2.71 3.87
N ASP A 58 4.71 -2.32 2.65
CA ASP A 58 5.63 -1.72 1.67
C ASP A 58 5.09 -0.46 0.98
N GLY A 59 3.98 0.09 1.48
CA GLY A 59 3.34 1.27 0.87
C GLY A 59 2.75 1.04 -0.52
N GLY A 60 2.44 -0.20 -0.87
CA GLY A 60 1.82 -0.56 -2.14
C GLY A 60 2.83 -0.79 -3.27
N HIS A 61 4.10 -0.97 -2.94
CA HIS A 61 5.15 -1.25 -3.91
C HIS A 61 4.84 -2.53 -4.73
N LEU A 62 4.43 -3.60 -4.06
CA LEU A 62 4.02 -4.87 -4.68
C LEU A 62 2.72 -4.76 -5.50
N ALA A 63 1.85 -3.78 -5.21
CA ALA A 63 0.56 -3.65 -5.85
C ALA A 63 0.64 -3.10 -7.28
N GLY A 64 1.75 -2.46 -7.66
CA GLY A 64 2.05 -2.11 -9.04
C GLY A 64 2.76 -0.77 -9.20
N THR A 65 4.09 -0.82 -9.32
CA THR A 65 4.96 0.29 -9.72
C THR A 65 5.16 0.43 -11.23
N HIS A 66 4.38 -0.30 -12.05
CA HIS A 66 4.52 -0.31 -13.51
C HIS A 66 3.54 0.66 -14.20
N GLY A 67 3.93 1.93 -14.25
CA GLY A 67 3.48 2.91 -15.26
C GLY A 67 2.43 3.93 -14.82
N PRO A 68 2.35 5.09 -15.51
CA PRO A 68 1.51 6.22 -15.12
C PRO A 68 0.02 5.84 -15.05
N ALA A 69 -0.61 6.24 -13.95
CA ALA A 69 -2.05 6.42 -13.76
C ALA A 69 -2.97 5.54 -14.63
N LYS A 70 -3.12 4.27 -14.25
CA LYS A 70 -4.33 3.48 -14.54
C LYS A 70 -4.79 2.71 -13.30
N TRP A 71 -4.78 3.39 -12.16
CA TRP A 71 -5.35 2.89 -10.90
C TRP A 71 -6.86 3.13 -10.83
N THR A 72 -7.58 2.93 -11.95
CA THR A 72 -8.96 2.47 -11.79
C THR A 72 -8.84 1.07 -11.24
N CYS A 73 -9.25 0.89 -9.98
CA CYS A 73 -9.64 -0.40 -9.44
C CYS A 73 -10.14 -1.27 -10.60
N SER A 74 -9.51 -2.41 -10.84
CA SER A 74 -10.08 -3.43 -11.71
C SER A 74 -11.32 -3.99 -11.00
N VAL A 75 -12.38 -3.17 -10.94
CA VAL A 75 -13.72 -3.67 -11.19
C VAL A 75 -13.59 -4.33 -12.54
N SER A 76 -13.39 -5.65 -12.50
CA SER A 76 -13.60 -6.53 -13.62
C SER A 76 -14.79 -6.00 -14.41
N ALA A 77 -14.59 -5.74 -15.69
CA ALA A 77 -15.68 -5.50 -16.63
C ALA A 77 -16.75 -6.59 -16.39
N GLY A 78 -17.86 -6.24 -15.74
CA GLY A 78 -18.87 -7.24 -15.38
C GLY A 78 -19.87 -6.86 -14.29
N TRP A 79 -19.53 -5.98 -13.34
CA TRP A 79 -20.48 -5.64 -12.27
C TRP A 79 -20.66 -4.13 -12.13
N ALA A 80 -21.70 -3.61 -12.79
CA ALA A 80 -22.32 -2.34 -12.44
C ALA A 80 -23.54 -2.64 -11.55
N PRO A 81 -23.71 -1.96 -10.40
CA PRO A 81 -24.98 -2.03 -9.67
C PRO A 81 -26.06 -1.42 -10.57
N LYS A 82 -27.10 -2.18 -10.90
CA LYS A 82 -28.26 -1.64 -11.62
C LYS A 82 -28.91 -0.57 -10.72
N PRO A 83 -29.23 0.62 -11.23
CA PRO A 83 -29.96 1.61 -10.45
C PRO A 83 -31.32 1.01 -10.07
N ILE A 84 -31.60 0.97 -8.76
CA ILE A 84 -32.96 0.78 -8.27
C ILE A 84 -33.73 2.02 -8.76
N SER A 85 -34.57 1.84 -9.77
CA SER A 85 -35.52 2.87 -10.17
C SER A 85 -36.43 3.15 -8.98
N MET A 86 -36.35 4.36 -8.42
CA MET A 86 -37.44 4.91 -7.62
C MET A 86 -38.63 5.13 -8.57
N ALA A 87 -39.49 4.14 -8.70
CA ALA A 87 -40.86 4.37 -9.09
C ALA A 87 -41.58 4.94 -7.86
N PHE A 88 -41.84 6.25 -7.90
CA PHE A 88 -42.78 6.93 -7.03
C PHE A 88 -44.12 6.17 -7.04
N LEU A 89 -44.61 5.83 -5.85
CA LEU A 89 -46.02 5.52 -5.63
C LEU A 89 -46.83 6.76 -5.99
N ALA A 90 -47.70 6.61 -7.01
CA ALA A 90 -48.94 7.35 -7.14
C ALA A 90 -50.08 6.41 -6.73
#